data_AF-A0A2P5BX20-F1
#
_entry.id   AF-A0A2P5BX20-F1
#
_cell.length_a   1.000
_cell.length_b   1.000
_cell.length_c   1.000
_cell.angle_alpha   90.00
_cell.angle_beta   90.00
_cell.angle_gamma   90.00
#
_symmetry.space_group_name_H-M   'P 1'
#
loop_
_entity.id
_entity.type
_entity.pdbx_description
1 polymer ?
#
loop_
_entity_poly.entity_id
_entity_poly.type
_entity_poly.pdbx_seq_one_letter_code
_entity_poly.pdbx_strand_id
1 'polypeptide(L)'
;MVFDVEYARWLEEQNRQINELRSAVNSHASDTELRIIIDGILVHYDEIFRLKGVAAKADVFHLLSGMWKTPAERCFLWLGGFRSSELLKLLVNQLEPLTDQQLVGITNLQQSSQQAEDALSQGMEALQQSLAETLSSGSLGSSGSSGNVANYMGQMAMAMGKLGTLEGFIRQADNLRLQTLQQMHRILTTRQSARALLAIHDYFSRLRALSSLWLARPRE
;
A
#
# COMPACT_ATOMS: atom_id res chain seq x y z
N MET A 1 -15.34 -6.08 8.14
CA MET A 1 -14.67 -5.27 9.20
C MET A 1 -15.03 -3.80 9.03
N VAL A 2 -14.94 -2.96 10.08
CA VAL A 2 -15.20 -1.50 9.97
C VAL A 2 -14.37 -0.87 8.85
N PHE A 3 -13.09 -1.25 8.76
CA PHE A 3 -12.19 -0.79 7.71
C PHE A 3 -12.65 -1.13 6.29
N ASP A 4 -13.32 -2.27 6.07
CA ASP A 4 -13.77 -2.64 4.71
C ASP A 4 -14.87 -1.70 4.21
N VAL A 5 -15.76 -1.28 5.11
CA VAL A 5 -16.84 -0.33 4.81
C VAL A 5 -16.27 1.05 4.53
N GLU A 6 -15.33 1.51 5.36
CA GLU A 6 -14.64 2.78 5.16
C GLU A 6 -13.79 2.77 3.87
N TYR A 7 -13.13 1.66 3.56
CA TYR A 7 -12.39 1.50 2.32
C TYR A 7 -13.30 1.53 1.09
N ALA A 8 -14.47 0.87 1.14
CA ALA A 8 -15.44 0.90 0.05
C ALA A 8 -15.93 2.33 -0.22
N ARG A 9 -16.28 3.08 0.83
CA ARG A 9 -16.66 4.50 0.74
C ARG A 9 -15.53 5.37 0.17
N TRP A 10 -14.31 5.16 0.65
CA TRP A 10 -13.14 5.86 0.15
C TRP A 10 -12.95 5.61 -1.36
N LEU A 11 -13.12 4.35 -1.80
CA LEU A 11 -12.97 3.95 -3.19
C LEU A 11 -14.07 4.56 -4.08
N GLU A 12 -15.31 4.64 -3.61
CA GLU A 12 -16.40 5.34 -4.32
C GLU A 12 -16.05 6.81 -4.56
N GLU A 13 -15.57 7.52 -3.53
CA GLU A 13 -15.15 8.91 -3.65
C GLU A 13 -13.91 9.07 -4.55
N GLN A 14 -12.95 8.15 -4.48
CA GLN A 14 -11.82 8.12 -5.42
C GLN A 14 -12.29 7.97 -6.88
N ASN A 15 -13.25 7.08 -7.16
CA ASN A 15 -13.80 6.94 -8.51
C ASN A 15 -14.47 8.25 -8.96
N ARG A 16 -15.19 8.94 -8.07
CA ARG A 16 -15.83 10.23 -8.36
C ARG A 16 -14.79 11.30 -8.73
N GLN A 17 -13.77 11.47 -7.91
CA GLN A 17 -12.70 12.46 -8.15
C GLN A 17 -11.89 12.16 -9.41
N ILE A 18 -11.63 10.89 -9.70
CA ILE A 18 -10.94 10.48 -10.92
C ILE A 18 -11.78 10.74 -12.17
N ASN A 19 -13.10 10.53 -12.11
CA ASN A 19 -14.00 10.88 -13.21
C ASN A 19 -14.04 12.39 -13.45
N GLU A 20 -14.04 13.18 -12.38
CA GLU A 20 -13.93 14.65 -12.44
C GLU A 20 -12.61 15.08 -13.11
N LEU A 21 -11.47 14.53 -12.67
CA LEU A 21 -10.16 14.78 -13.29
C LEU A 21 -10.14 14.40 -14.76
N ARG A 22 -10.69 13.22 -15.12
CA ARG A 22 -10.76 12.75 -16.51
C ARG A 22 -11.59 13.70 -17.37
N SER A 23 -12.73 14.17 -16.86
CA SER A 23 -13.57 15.15 -17.54
C SER A 23 -12.80 16.46 -17.77
N ALA A 24 -12.14 16.98 -16.73
CA ALA A 24 -11.36 18.23 -16.82
C ALA A 24 -10.19 18.12 -17.81
N VAL A 25 -9.49 16.98 -17.85
CA VAL A 25 -8.43 16.73 -18.84
C VAL A 25 -9.01 16.72 -20.26
N ASN A 26 -10.13 16.01 -20.48
CA ASN A 26 -10.77 15.90 -21.80
C ASN A 26 -11.35 17.22 -22.30
N SER A 27 -11.86 18.06 -21.39
CA SER A 27 -12.35 19.40 -21.71
C SER A 27 -11.24 20.45 -21.84
N HIS A 28 -9.97 20.04 -21.76
CA HIS A 28 -8.81 20.92 -21.84
C HIS A 28 -8.84 22.04 -20.78
N ALA A 29 -9.26 21.69 -19.55
CA ALA A 29 -9.26 22.61 -18.42
C ALA A 29 -7.88 23.27 -18.21
N SER A 30 -7.90 24.45 -17.59
CA SER A 30 -6.69 25.19 -17.25
C SER A 30 -5.84 24.44 -16.24
N ASP A 31 -4.54 24.75 -16.19
CA ASP A 31 -3.62 24.15 -15.23
C ASP A 31 -4.01 24.49 -13.78
N THR A 32 -4.67 25.63 -13.55
CA THR A 32 -5.17 26.00 -12.22
C THR A 32 -6.32 25.11 -11.78
N GLU A 33 -7.28 24.84 -12.66
CA GLU A 33 -8.41 23.94 -12.38
C GLU A 33 -7.92 22.51 -12.15
N LEU A 34 -7.02 22.01 -13.01
CA LEU A 34 -6.44 20.68 -12.84
C LEU A 34 -5.71 20.57 -11.50
N ARG A 35 -5.00 21.61 -11.06
CA ARG A 35 -4.28 21.59 -9.78
C ARG A 35 -5.20 21.47 -8.58
N ILE A 36 -6.32 22.18 -8.59
CA ILE A 36 -7.34 22.09 -7.53
C ILE A 36 -7.84 20.65 -7.39
N ILE A 37 -8.15 19.99 -8.51
CA ILE A 37 -8.64 18.60 -8.51
C ILE A 37 -7.54 17.65 -8.03
N ILE A 38 -6.31 17.82 -8.53
CA ILE A 38 -5.16 16.98 -8.15
C ILE A 38 -4.86 17.11 -6.66
N ASP A 39 -4.84 18.33 -6.12
CA ASP A 39 -4.58 18.57 -4.70
C ASP A 39 -5.67 17.90 -3.84
N GLY A 40 -6.94 17.95 -4.27
CA GLY A 40 -8.04 17.22 -3.64
C GLY A 40 -7.82 15.69 -3.62
N ILE A 41 -7.35 15.12 -4.72
CA ILE A 41 -7.03 13.68 -4.81
C ILE A 41 -5.87 13.32 -3.90
N LEU A 42 -4.82 14.16 -3.81
CA LEU A 42 -3.67 13.93 -2.94
C LEU A 42 -4.08 13.93 -1.47
N VAL A 43 -4.91 14.89 -1.04
CA VAL A 43 -5.49 14.92 0.31
C VAL A 43 -6.33 13.66 0.57
N HIS A 44 -7.04 13.17 -0.45
CA HIS A 44 -7.82 11.94 -0.32
C HIS A 44 -6.92 10.69 -0.15
N TYR A 45 -5.68 10.69 -0.68
CA TYR A 45 -4.69 9.64 -0.37
C TYR A 45 -4.20 9.71 1.08
N ASP A 46 -4.01 10.91 1.65
CA ASP A 46 -3.67 11.06 3.07
C ASP A 46 -4.72 10.37 3.96
N GLU A 47 -5.99 10.52 3.60
CA GLU A 47 -7.11 9.96 4.36
C GLU A 47 -7.10 8.43 4.40
N ILE A 48 -6.84 7.74 3.27
CA ILE A 48 -6.78 6.27 3.32
C ILE A 48 -5.63 5.75 4.16
N PHE A 49 -4.48 6.41 4.13
CA PHE A 49 -3.35 6.02 4.96
C PHE A 49 -3.63 6.28 6.45
N ARG A 50 -4.37 7.34 6.78
CA ARG A 50 -4.88 7.59 8.14
C ARG A 50 -5.85 6.50 8.60
N LEU A 51 -6.83 6.14 7.76
CA LEU A 51 -7.79 5.07 8.03
C LEU A 51 -7.09 3.72 8.22
N LYS A 52 -6.09 3.42 7.39
CA LYS A 52 -5.24 2.24 7.56
C LYS A 52 -4.46 2.27 8.86
N GLY A 53 -3.94 3.41 9.29
CA GLY A 53 -3.28 3.54 10.60
C GLY A 53 -4.21 3.19 11.77
N VAL A 54 -5.48 3.62 11.72
CA VAL A 54 -6.49 3.24 12.72
C VAL A 54 -6.78 1.74 12.64
N ALA A 55 -6.97 1.20 11.44
CA ALA A 55 -7.24 -0.22 11.23
C ALA A 55 -6.08 -1.11 11.67
N ALA A 56 -4.82 -0.69 11.46
CA ALA A 56 -3.64 -1.44 11.87
C ALA A 56 -3.55 -1.59 13.40
N LYS A 57 -3.94 -0.54 14.14
CA LYS A 57 -3.99 -0.57 15.61
C LYS A 57 -5.08 -1.52 16.13
N ALA A 58 -6.18 -1.64 15.41
CA ALA A 58 -7.28 -2.54 15.78
C ALA A 58 -7.01 -3.98 15.37
N ASP A 59 -6.57 -4.20 14.13
CA ASP A 59 -6.28 -5.50 13.54
C ASP A 59 -5.28 -5.36 12.37
N VAL A 60 -4.00 -5.49 12.68
CA VAL A 60 -2.92 -5.46 11.69
C VAL A 60 -2.96 -6.66 10.73
N PHE A 61 -3.48 -7.81 11.16
CA PHE A 61 -3.53 -9.01 10.35
C PHE A 61 -4.58 -8.91 9.25
N HIS A 62 -5.70 -8.23 9.50
CA HIS A 62 -6.68 -7.91 8.46
C HIS A 62 -6.08 -7.09 7.30
N LEU A 63 -5.21 -6.12 7.63
CA LEU A 63 -4.52 -5.33 6.61
C LEU A 63 -3.46 -6.14 5.86
N LEU A 64 -2.63 -6.90 6.59
CA LEU A 64 -1.54 -7.72 6.02
C LEU A 64 -2.06 -8.85 5.13
N SER A 65 -3.17 -9.48 5.52
CA SER A 65 -3.82 -10.53 4.72
C SER A 65 -4.46 -10.00 3.44
N GLY A 66 -4.67 -8.68 3.32
CA GLY A 66 -5.28 -8.07 2.15
C GLY A 66 -6.76 -8.38 1.99
N MET A 67 -7.45 -8.84 3.05
CA MET A 67 -8.85 -9.29 2.97
C MET A 67 -9.82 -8.19 2.50
N TRP A 68 -9.46 -6.93 2.71
CA TRP A 68 -10.15 -5.73 2.24
C TRP A 68 -9.99 -5.44 0.74
N LYS A 69 -9.16 -6.21 0.01
CA LYS A 69 -8.91 -6.09 -1.43
C LYS A 69 -9.45 -7.26 -2.22
N THR A 70 -9.64 -7.09 -3.53
CA THR A 70 -10.02 -8.19 -4.43
C THR A 70 -8.86 -9.19 -4.61
N PRO A 71 -9.13 -10.48 -4.86
CA PRO A 71 -8.09 -11.49 -5.05
C PRO A 71 -6.96 -11.11 -6.01
N ALA A 72 -7.28 -10.51 -7.17
CA ALA A 72 -6.26 -10.11 -8.15
C ALA A 72 -5.38 -8.97 -7.63
N GLU A 73 -5.94 -8.01 -6.89
CA GLU A 73 -5.14 -6.94 -6.26
C GLU A 73 -4.22 -7.48 -5.17
N ARG A 74 -4.63 -8.53 -4.44
CA ARG A 74 -3.83 -9.13 -3.37
C ARG A 74 -2.50 -9.70 -3.86
N CYS A 75 -2.44 -10.15 -5.11
CA CYS A 75 -1.19 -10.63 -5.72
C CYS A 75 -0.09 -9.56 -5.79
N PHE A 76 -0.45 -8.28 -5.70
CA PHE A 76 0.48 -7.16 -5.78
C PHE A 76 0.58 -6.38 -4.46
N LEU A 77 0.05 -6.93 -3.36
CA LEU A 77 0.18 -6.32 -2.05
C LEU A 77 1.56 -6.56 -1.44
N TRP A 78 2.11 -5.49 -0.90
CA TRP A 78 3.33 -5.45 -0.10
C TRP A 78 3.05 -4.57 1.13
N LEU A 79 3.19 -5.10 2.35
CA LEU A 79 2.93 -4.36 3.59
C LEU A 79 1.62 -3.53 3.55
N GLY A 80 0.53 -4.20 3.19
CA GLY A 80 -0.81 -3.59 3.14
C GLY A 80 -1.05 -2.61 1.99
N GLY A 81 -0.21 -2.51 0.97
CA GLY A 81 -0.44 -1.63 -0.18
C GLY A 81 0.43 -1.97 -1.39
N PHE A 82 0.57 -1.06 -2.34
CA PHE A 82 1.43 -1.27 -3.52
C PHE A 82 2.90 -0.95 -3.22
N ARG A 83 3.84 -1.45 -4.01
CA ARG A 83 5.22 -0.95 -4.04
C ARG A 83 5.30 0.32 -4.88
N SER A 84 5.81 1.40 -4.31
CA SER A 84 5.94 2.69 -4.96
C SER A 84 6.94 2.64 -6.11
N SER A 85 8.04 1.89 -5.96
CA SER A 85 9.04 1.70 -7.02
C SER A 85 8.42 1.05 -8.26
N GLU A 86 7.61 0.00 -8.08
CA GLU A 86 6.90 -0.69 -9.16
C GLU A 86 5.86 0.22 -9.82
N LEU A 87 5.14 1.01 -9.02
CA LEU A 87 4.20 1.99 -9.55
C LEU A 87 4.91 3.03 -10.44
N LEU A 88 6.04 3.57 -10.00
CA LEU A 88 6.82 4.53 -10.78
C LEU A 88 7.34 3.93 -12.10
N LYS A 89 7.83 2.68 -12.08
CA LYS A 89 8.24 1.96 -13.29
C LYS A 89 7.09 1.85 -14.31
N LEU A 90 5.88 1.55 -13.84
CA LEU A 90 4.69 1.45 -14.69
C LEU A 90 4.30 2.79 -15.32
N LEU A 91 4.53 3.90 -14.60
CA LEU A 91 4.15 5.24 -15.03
C LEU A 91 5.12 5.86 -16.02
N VAL A 92 6.42 5.59 -15.90
CA VAL A 92 7.43 6.25 -16.75
C VAL A 92 7.14 6.05 -18.25
N ASN A 93 6.64 4.86 -18.63
CA ASN A 93 6.29 4.52 -20.00
C ASN A 93 4.96 5.12 -20.49
N GLN A 94 4.13 5.66 -19.59
CA GLN A 94 2.79 6.19 -19.90
C GLN A 94 2.75 7.73 -19.93
N LEU A 95 3.77 8.38 -19.38
CA LEU A 95 3.82 9.82 -19.16
C LEU A 95 4.58 10.60 -20.25
N GLU A 96 4.91 9.97 -21.38
CA GLU A 96 5.60 10.66 -22.47
C GLU A 96 4.77 11.84 -23.03
N PRO A 97 5.42 12.99 -23.34
CA PRO A 97 6.86 13.26 -23.17
C PRO A 97 7.25 13.69 -21.74
N LEU A 98 8.41 13.20 -21.26
CA LEU A 98 9.10 13.65 -20.05
C LEU A 98 10.42 14.33 -20.46
N THR A 99 10.86 15.37 -19.74
CA THR A 99 12.20 15.94 -19.95
C THR A 99 13.28 15.04 -19.36
N ASP A 100 14.53 15.18 -19.82
CA ASP A 100 15.66 14.42 -19.26
C ASP A 100 15.79 14.64 -17.74
N GLN A 101 15.58 15.87 -17.27
CA GLN A 101 15.59 16.19 -15.85
C GLN A 101 14.47 15.47 -15.09
N GLN A 102 13.26 15.39 -15.67
CA GLN A 102 12.15 14.66 -15.07
C GLN A 102 12.43 13.15 -15.03
N LEU A 103 13.00 12.59 -16.10
CA LEU A 103 13.35 11.18 -16.18
C LEU A 103 14.39 10.80 -15.12
N VAL A 104 15.44 11.61 -14.96
CA VAL A 104 16.43 11.45 -13.88
C VAL A 104 15.76 11.56 -12.51
N GLY A 105 14.87 12.55 -12.33
CA GLY A 105 14.12 12.73 -11.08
C GLY A 105 13.28 11.52 -10.70
N ILE A 106 12.49 10.98 -11.64
CA ILE A 106 11.66 9.78 -11.44
C ILE A 106 12.55 8.56 -11.17
N THR A 107 13.66 8.40 -11.88
CA THR A 107 14.59 7.28 -11.70
C THR A 107 15.22 7.29 -10.29
N ASN A 108 15.66 8.46 -9.82
CA ASN A 108 16.19 8.62 -8.46
C ASN A 108 15.11 8.35 -7.39
N LEU A 109 13.89 8.83 -7.62
CA LEU A 109 12.76 8.58 -6.73
C LEU A 109 12.39 7.09 -6.68
N GLN A 110 12.42 6.40 -7.82
CA GLN A 110 12.19 4.96 -7.91
C GLN A 110 13.28 4.18 -7.15
N GLN A 111 14.55 4.52 -7.36
CA GLN A 111 15.68 3.84 -6.71
C GLN A 111 15.64 4.03 -5.18
N SER A 112 15.44 5.26 -4.72
CA SER A 112 15.33 5.55 -3.27
C SER A 112 14.09 4.89 -2.65
N SER A 113 12.95 4.87 -3.34
CA SER A 113 11.77 4.13 -2.89
C SER A 113 12.09 2.64 -2.77
N GLN A 114 12.70 2.02 -3.78
CA GLN A 114 13.07 0.60 -3.75
C GLN A 114 13.97 0.26 -2.55
N GLN A 115 15.00 1.07 -2.29
CA GLN A 115 15.90 0.85 -1.16
C GLN A 115 15.16 0.87 0.19
N ALA A 116 14.24 1.82 0.38
CA ALA A 116 13.42 1.89 1.58
C ALA A 116 12.46 0.70 1.70
N GLU A 117 11.87 0.27 0.58
CA GLU A 117 11.00 -0.92 0.55
C GLU A 117 11.77 -2.20 0.87
N ASP A 118 13.00 -2.35 0.38
CA ASP A 118 13.86 -3.51 0.64
C ASP A 118 14.28 -3.55 2.12
N ALA A 119 14.66 -2.40 2.70
CA ALA A 119 14.96 -2.30 4.12
C ALA A 119 13.76 -2.67 5.01
N LEU A 120 12.55 -2.21 4.66
CA LEU A 120 11.32 -2.59 5.36
C LEU A 120 10.98 -4.08 5.21
N SER A 121 11.22 -4.65 4.02
CA SER A 121 11.00 -6.08 3.76
C SER A 121 11.95 -6.95 4.58
N GLN A 122 13.24 -6.60 4.62
CA GLN A 122 14.24 -7.28 5.45
C GLN A 122 13.91 -7.18 6.94
N GLY A 123 13.44 -6.02 7.40
CA GLY A 123 12.98 -5.86 8.78
C GLY A 123 11.79 -6.76 9.13
N MET A 124 10.84 -6.93 8.20
CA MET A 124 9.70 -7.84 8.38
C MET A 124 10.15 -9.30 8.42
N GLU A 125 11.06 -9.70 7.54
CA GLU A 125 11.65 -11.04 7.52
C GLU A 125 12.38 -11.35 8.84
N ALA A 126 13.19 -10.41 9.33
CA ALA A 126 13.87 -10.54 10.61
C ALA A 126 12.88 -10.66 11.79
N LEU A 127 11.78 -9.91 11.76
CA LEU A 127 10.72 -10.03 12.75
C LEU A 127 10.06 -11.42 12.73
N GLN A 128 9.74 -11.93 11.54
CA GLN A 128 9.13 -13.25 11.36
C GLN A 128 10.06 -14.38 11.83
N GLN A 129 11.35 -14.29 11.49
CA GLN A 129 12.38 -15.22 11.97
C GLN A 129 12.48 -15.20 13.50
N SER A 130 12.55 -14.01 14.08
CA SER A 130 12.63 -13.83 15.52
C SER A 130 11.37 -14.33 16.25
N LEU A 131 10.19 -14.19 15.62
CA LEU A 131 8.94 -14.76 16.11
C LEU A 131 8.98 -16.30 16.07
N ALA A 132 9.41 -16.90 14.97
CA ALA A 132 9.53 -18.35 14.82
C ALA A 132 10.48 -18.96 15.87
N GLU A 133 11.62 -18.32 16.12
CA GLU A 133 12.58 -18.72 17.18
C GLU A 133 11.96 -18.66 18.58
N THR A 134 11.15 -17.63 18.85
CA THR A 134 10.46 -17.49 20.14
C THR A 134 9.49 -18.66 20.36
N LEU A 135 8.76 -19.04 19.32
CA LEU A 135 7.77 -20.12 19.37
C LEU A 135 8.40 -21.51 19.41
N SER A 136 9.57 -21.72 18.79
CA SER A 136 10.26 -23.02 18.77
C SER A 136 11.05 -23.30 20.06
N SER A 137 11.51 -22.26 20.77
CA SER A 137 12.32 -22.37 21.99
C SER A 137 11.65 -23.11 23.17
N GLY A 138 10.33 -23.35 23.13
CA GLY A 138 9.57 -24.06 24.16
C GLY A 138 9.42 -25.57 23.97
N SER A 139 9.84 -26.12 22.83
CA SER A 139 9.54 -27.52 22.49
C SER A 139 10.55 -28.55 22.99
N LEU A 140 11.71 -28.16 23.53
CA LEU A 140 12.87 -29.04 23.69
C LEU A 140 13.23 -29.46 25.12
N GLY A 141 12.41 -29.18 26.14
CA GLY A 141 12.75 -29.68 27.47
C GLY A 141 11.72 -29.42 28.55
N SER A 142 10.81 -30.37 28.77
CA SER A 142 10.14 -30.55 30.06
C SER A 142 9.18 -31.74 30.06
N SER A 143 9.76 -32.93 30.16
CA SER A 143 9.13 -34.06 30.84
C SER A 143 9.07 -33.73 32.35
N GLY A 144 8.11 -32.92 32.78
CA GLY A 144 8.00 -32.54 34.20
C GLY A 144 6.90 -31.52 34.50
N SER A 145 5.89 -31.96 35.25
CA SER A 145 4.69 -31.23 35.65
C SER A 145 4.97 -29.87 36.32
N SER A 146 4.16 -28.85 35.97
CA SER A 146 4.05 -27.47 36.48
C SER A 146 5.01 -26.37 35.99
N GLY A 147 6.20 -26.70 35.47
CA GLY A 147 7.14 -25.70 34.88
C GLY A 147 6.74 -25.18 33.48
N ASN A 148 5.79 -25.84 32.82
CA ASN A 148 5.44 -25.58 31.42
C ASN A 148 4.59 -24.33 31.20
N VAL A 149 3.63 -24.06 32.09
CA VAL A 149 2.63 -23.01 31.83
C VAL A 149 3.27 -21.63 31.94
N ALA A 150 4.09 -21.39 32.96
CA ALA A 150 4.80 -20.11 33.12
C ALA A 150 5.77 -19.83 31.96
N ASN A 151 6.50 -20.85 31.50
CA ASN A 151 7.41 -20.73 30.35
C ASN A 151 6.65 -20.46 29.05
N TYR A 152 5.59 -21.23 28.78
CA TYR A 152 4.71 -21.01 27.62
C TYR A 152 4.08 -19.62 27.62
N MET A 153 3.56 -19.17 28.77
CA MET A 153 2.99 -17.83 28.91
C MET A 153 4.04 -16.74 28.67
N GLY A 154 5.26 -16.90 29.18
CA GLY A 154 6.37 -15.98 28.89
C GLY A 154 6.71 -15.92 27.40
N GLN A 155 6.76 -17.06 26.72
CA GLN A 155 6.99 -17.15 25.28
C GLN A 155 5.87 -16.50 24.47
N MET A 156 4.60 -16.76 24.81
CA MET A 156 3.46 -16.11 24.15
C MET A 156 3.45 -14.60 24.39
N ALA A 157 3.82 -14.13 25.59
CA ALA A 157 3.94 -12.70 25.88
C ALA A 157 5.03 -12.04 25.02
N MET A 158 6.19 -12.68 24.87
CA MET A 158 7.25 -12.21 23.97
C MET A 158 6.79 -12.19 22.50
N ALA A 159 6.14 -13.27 22.04
CA ALA A 159 5.58 -13.37 20.70
C ALA A 159 4.54 -12.27 20.43
N MET A 160 3.64 -12.00 21.38
CA MET A 160 2.67 -10.91 21.32
C MET A 160 3.35 -9.55 21.23
N GLY A 161 4.42 -9.32 22.01
CA GLY A 161 5.23 -8.10 21.93
C GLY A 161 5.83 -7.89 20.52
N LYS A 162 6.33 -8.98 19.90
CA LYS A 162 6.84 -8.95 18.52
C LYS A 162 5.74 -8.64 17.50
N LEU A 163 4.58 -9.30 17.61
CA LEU A 163 3.42 -9.02 16.77
C LEU A 163 2.96 -7.57 16.87
N GLY A 164 3.09 -6.95 18.05
CA GLY A 164 2.82 -5.52 18.26
C GLY A 164 3.66 -4.57 17.39
N THR A 165 4.79 -5.02 16.86
CA THR A 165 5.64 -4.21 15.97
C THR A 165 5.14 -4.16 14.51
N LEU A 166 4.22 -5.05 14.11
CA LEU A 166 3.70 -5.12 12.74
C LEU A 166 3.00 -3.83 12.32
N GLU A 167 2.31 -3.15 13.25
CA GLU A 167 1.66 -1.86 12.99
C GLU A 167 2.68 -0.81 12.53
N GLY A 168 3.88 -0.82 13.12
CA GLY A 168 4.98 0.07 12.75
C GLY A 168 5.47 -0.14 11.32
N PHE A 169 5.45 -1.38 10.81
CA PHE A 169 5.82 -1.67 9.42
C PHE A 169 4.78 -1.14 8.43
N ILE A 170 3.48 -1.36 8.71
CA ILE A 170 2.40 -0.83 7.87
C ILE A 170 2.46 0.69 7.80
N ARG A 171 2.63 1.35 8.95
CA ARG A 171 2.72 2.81 9.04
C ARG A 171 3.92 3.36 8.25
N GLN A 172 5.09 2.72 8.36
CA GLN A 172 6.27 3.13 7.60
C GLN A 172 6.09 2.93 6.09
N ALA A 173 5.49 1.82 5.66
CA ALA A 173 5.20 1.55 4.26
C ALA A 173 4.20 2.56 3.67
N ASP A 174 3.17 2.94 4.43
CA ASP A 174 2.19 3.94 3.99
C ASP A 174 2.79 5.36 3.95
N ASN A 175 3.63 5.71 4.91
CA ASN A 175 4.39 6.97 4.85
C ASN A 175 5.29 7.03 3.61
N LEU A 176 5.97 5.93 3.27
CA LEU A 176 6.79 5.85 2.07
C LEU A 176 5.95 6.09 0.81
N ARG A 177 4.77 5.45 0.69
CA ARG A 177 3.85 5.66 -0.44
C ARG A 177 3.43 7.11 -0.58
N LEU A 178 3.01 7.72 0.52
CA LEU A 178 2.58 9.11 0.53
C LEU A 178 3.72 10.04 0.10
N GLN A 179 4.91 9.86 0.67
CA GLN A 179 6.09 10.65 0.31
C GLN A 179 6.44 10.46 -1.17
N THR A 180 6.41 9.24 -1.70
CA THR A 180 6.69 9.00 -3.11
C THR A 180 5.68 9.69 -4.02
N LEU A 181 4.38 9.65 -3.70
CA LEU A 181 3.35 10.36 -4.47
C LEU A 181 3.58 11.88 -4.46
N GLN A 182 3.91 12.45 -3.29
CA GLN A 182 4.20 13.87 -3.15
C GLN A 182 5.46 14.29 -3.93
N GLN A 183 6.54 13.51 -3.87
CA GLN A 183 7.76 13.80 -4.64
C GLN A 183 7.53 13.64 -6.15
N MET A 184 6.78 12.63 -6.58
CA MET A 184 6.41 12.47 -7.98
C MET A 184 5.68 13.71 -8.50
N HIS A 185 4.71 14.24 -7.73
CA HIS A 185 3.99 15.46 -8.09
C HIS A 185 4.89 16.70 -8.20
N ARG A 186 5.98 16.77 -7.43
CA ARG A 186 6.98 17.86 -7.52
C ARG A 186 7.86 17.77 -8.76
N ILE A 187 8.11 16.56 -9.26
CA ILE A 187 8.91 16.33 -10.47
C ILE A 187 8.07 16.61 -11.73
N LEU A 188 6.79 16.22 -11.70
CA LEU A 188 5.90 16.32 -12.85
C LEU A 188 5.26 17.71 -12.97
N THR A 189 4.96 18.10 -14.20
CA THR A 189 4.03 19.21 -14.46
C THR A 189 2.61 18.83 -14.05
N THR A 190 1.72 19.80 -13.88
CA THR A 190 0.33 19.54 -13.50
C THR A 190 -0.41 18.62 -14.48
N ARG A 191 -0.17 18.75 -15.79
CA ARG A 191 -0.79 17.85 -16.78
C ARG A 191 -0.21 16.44 -16.74
N GLN A 192 1.09 16.30 -16.53
CA GLN A 192 1.71 14.99 -16.33
C GLN A 192 1.22 14.35 -15.03
N SER A 193 1.07 15.12 -13.95
CA SER A 193 0.46 14.66 -12.69
C SER A 193 -0.97 14.19 -12.86
N ALA A 194 -1.80 14.93 -13.62
CA ALA A 194 -3.15 14.49 -13.96
C ALA A 194 -3.14 13.14 -14.69
N ARG A 195 -2.31 13.01 -15.74
CA ARG A 195 -2.14 11.75 -16.48
C ARG A 195 -1.63 10.62 -15.59
N ALA A 196 -0.72 10.90 -14.67
CA ALA A 196 -0.18 9.92 -13.73
C ALA A 196 -1.27 9.38 -12.81
N LEU A 197 -2.07 10.25 -12.19
CA LEU A 197 -3.17 9.83 -11.33
C LEU A 197 -4.23 9.01 -12.07
N LEU A 198 -4.56 9.40 -13.31
CA LEU A 198 -5.45 8.61 -14.18
C LEU A 198 -4.85 7.23 -14.49
N ALA A 199 -3.58 7.15 -14.85
CA ALA A 199 -2.89 5.89 -15.13
C ALA A 199 -2.80 4.96 -13.91
N ILE A 200 -2.50 5.52 -12.72
CA ILE A 200 -2.52 4.80 -11.44
C ILE A 200 -3.91 4.20 -11.19
N HIS A 201 -4.95 5.02 -11.34
CA HIS A 201 -6.32 4.57 -11.13
C HIS A 201 -6.71 3.46 -12.12
N ASP A 202 -6.42 3.64 -13.41
CA ASP A 202 -6.74 2.68 -14.46
C ASP A 202 -6.05 1.35 -14.22
N TYR A 203 -4.80 1.35 -13.74
CA TYR A 203 -4.09 0.14 -13.35
C TYR A 203 -4.84 -0.64 -12.24
N PHE A 204 -5.19 -0.01 -11.12
CA PHE A 204 -5.91 -0.68 -10.04
C PHE A 204 -7.35 -1.06 -10.42
N SER A 205 -8.02 -0.25 -11.23
CA SER A 205 -9.34 -0.57 -11.77
C SER A 205 -9.30 -1.84 -12.63
N ARG A 206 -8.27 -1.99 -13.48
CA ARG A 206 -8.05 -3.21 -14.29
C ARG A 206 -7.80 -4.44 -13.43
N LEU A 207 -7.06 -4.33 -12.32
CA LEU A 207 -6.89 -5.45 -11.37
C LEU A 207 -8.24 -5.88 -10.77
N ARG A 208 -9.07 -4.92 -10.34
CA ARG A 208 -10.43 -5.21 -9.82
C ARG A 208 -11.32 -5.86 -10.88
N ALA A 209 -11.28 -5.35 -12.11
CA ALA A 209 -12.02 -5.92 -13.24
C ALA A 209 -11.56 -7.36 -13.54
N LEU A 210 -10.26 -7.62 -13.54
CA LEU A 210 -9.68 -8.96 -13.72
C LEU A 210 -10.20 -9.93 -12.66
N SER A 211 -10.26 -9.51 -11.39
CA SER A 211 -10.83 -10.34 -10.33
C SER A 211 -12.31 -10.69 -10.58
N SER A 212 -13.08 -9.72 -11.08
CA SER A 212 -14.51 -9.92 -11.38
C SER A 212 -14.70 -10.89 -12.55
N LEU A 213 -13.93 -10.72 -13.63
CA LEU A 213 -13.93 -11.62 -14.78
C LEU A 213 -13.51 -13.04 -14.39
N TRP A 214 -12.48 -13.17 -13.55
CA TRP A 214 -12.04 -14.46 -13.04
C TRP A 214 -13.17 -15.16 -12.29
N LEU A 215 -13.90 -14.47 -11.41
CA LEU A 215 -15.01 -15.06 -10.65
C LEU A 215 -16.21 -15.45 -11.53
N ALA A 216 -16.44 -14.73 -12.64
CA ALA A 216 -17.54 -14.97 -13.56
C ALA A 216 -17.26 -16.08 -14.61
N ARG A 217 -16.04 -16.63 -14.66
CA ARG A 217 -15.69 -17.68 -15.63
C ARG A 217 -16.55 -18.94 -15.45
N PRO A 218 -16.90 -19.67 -16.53
CA PRO A 218 -17.56 -20.97 -16.43
C PRO A 218 -16.74 -21.91 -15.54
N ARG A 219 -17.41 -22.61 -14.61
CA ARG A 219 -16.82 -23.70 -13.84
C ARG A 219 -17.24 -25.00 -14.51
N GLU A 220 -16.26 -25.83 -14.87
CA GLU A 220 -16.49 -27.24 -15.25
C GLU A 220 -16.96 -28.06 -14.05
#